data_AF-A0A969ALJ3-F1
#
_entry.id   AF-A0A969ALJ3-F1
#
_cell.length_a   1.000
_cell.length_b   1.000
_cell.length_c   1.000
_cell.angle_alpha   90.00
_cell.angle_beta   90.00
_cell.angle_gamma   90.00
#
_symmetry.space_group_name_H-M   'P 1'
#
loop_
_entity.id
_entity.type
_entity.pdbx_description
1 polymer ?
#
loop_
_entity_poly.entity_id
_entity_poly.type
_entity_poly.pdbx_seq_one_letter_code
_entity_poly.pdbx_strand_id
1 'polypeptide(L)'
;MWNLFARGQEDIAKDKCQQIYNQVNIYKTLSTSRKLPSSLDELATPLSKGSDEPFYKVEADPWGNKYWIERIDNTKFRIWSNGADGAEGSEDDLCYPPMEGN
;
A
#
# COMPACT_ATOMS: atom_id res chain seq x y z
N MET A 1 -10.13 -21.21 20.53
CA MET A 1 -9.35 -19.95 20.59
C MET A 1 -8.81 -19.65 19.20
N TRP A 2 -9.61 -19.06 18.32
CA TRP A 2 -9.23 -18.75 16.92
C TRP A 2 -9.23 -17.24 16.59
N ASN A 3 -9.64 -16.35 17.52
CA ASN A 3 -9.90 -14.93 17.20
C ASN A 3 -8.77 -13.94 17.55
N LEU A 4 -7.69 -14.35 18.22
CA LEU A 4 -6.62 -13.42 18.61
C LEU A 4 -5.63 -13.15 17.45
N PHE A 5 -5.44 -14.14 16.57
CA PHE A 5 -4.55 -14.03 15.42
C PHE A 5 -5.12 -13.13 14.32
N ALA A 6 -6.43 -13.19 14.08
CA ALA A 6 -7.10 -12.38 13.05
C ALA A 6 -6.91 -10.88 13.28
N ARG A 7 -7.20 -10.38 14.50
CA ARG A 7 -7.01 -8.96 14.84
C ARG A 7 -5.56 -8.50 14.70
N GLY A 8 -4.61 -9.30 15.14
CA GLY A 8 -3.20 -8.96 15.03
C GLY A 8 -2.74 -8.81 13.57
N GLN A 9 -3.26 -9.64 12.67
CA GLN A 9 -2.98 -9.55 11.23
C GLN A 9 -3.61 -8.28 10.61
N GLU A 10 -4.84 -7.93 10.99
CA GLU A 10 -5.48 -6.68 10.57
C GLU A 10 -4.68 -5.44 10.97
N ASP A 11 -4.19 -5.38 12.21
CA ASP A 11 -3.36 -4.27 12.68
C ASP A 11 -2.03 -4.19 11.92
N ILE A 12 -1.38 -5.32 11.64
CA ILE A 12 -0.15 -5.36 10.82
C ILE A 12 -0.43 -4.87 9.40
N ALA A 13 -1.54 -5.31 8.79
CA ALA A 13 -1.91 -4.90 7.45
C ALA A 13 -2.21 -3.40 7.36
N LYS A 14 -2.91 -2.83 8.36
CA LYS A 14 -3.15 -1.38 8.47
C LYS A 14 -1.86 -0.60 8.59
N ASP A 15 -0.95 -1.03 9.47
CA ASP A 15 0.36 -0.40 9.62
C ASP A 15 1.15 -0.42 8.31
N LYS A 16 1.17 -1.56 7.61
CA LYS A 16 1.80 -1.70 6.30
C LYS A 16 1.15 -0.82 5.23
N CYS A 17 -0.18 -0.72 5.17
CA CYS A 17 -0.88 0.22 4.26
C CYS A 17 -0.41 1.66 4.51
N GLN A 18 -0.31 2.07 5.77
CA GLN A 18 0.20 3.39 6.14
C GLN A 18 1.67 3.59 5.74
N GLN A 19 2.52 2.58 5.96
CA GLN A 19 3.91 2.62 5.52
C GLN A 19 4.02 2.80 4.00
N ILE A 20 3.31 1.97 3.23
CA ILE A 20 3.29 2.04 1.76
C ILE A 20 2.80 3.43 1.32
N TYR A 21 1.74 3.95 1.93
CA TYR A 21 1.22 5.28 1.62
C TYR A 21 2.27 6.38 1.80
N ASN A 22 3.02 6.33 2.90
CA ASN A 22 4.11 7.27 3.16
C ASN A 22 5.24 7.12 2.12
N GLN A 23 5.59 5.89 1.75
CA GLN A 23 6.61 5.66 0.72
C GLN A 23 6.18 6.15 -0.66
N VAL A 24 4.90 5.99 -1.03
CA VAL A 24 4.36 6.56 -2.26
C VAL A 24 4.43 8.09 -2.24
N ASN A 25 4.15 8.73 -1.10
CA ASN A 25 4.29 10.17 -0.97
C ASN A 25 5.75 10.64 -1.10
N ILE A 26 6.70 9.90 -0.52
CA ILE A 26 8.13 10.17 -0.68
C ILE A 26 8.53 9.98 -2.14
N TYR A 27 8.14 8.88 -2.77
CA TYR A 27 8.38 8.60 -4.18
C TYR A 27 7.85 9.72 -5.09
N LYS A 28 6.60 10.17 -4.86
CA LYS A 28 6.03 11.31 -5.57
C LYS A 28 6.85 12.58 -5.38
N THR A 29 7.42 12.80 -4.20
CA THR A 29 8.21 14.00 -3.89
C THR A 29 9.60 13.96 -4.53
N LEU A 30 10.24 12.80 -4.51
CA LEU A 30 11.59 12.58 -5.05
C LEU A 30 11.61 12.35 -6.56
N SER A 31 10.56 11.77 -7.12
CA SER A 31 10.46 11.51 -8.56
C SER A 31 10.45 12.82 -9.33
N THR A 32 11.26 12.89 -10.39
CA THR A 32 11.41 14.11 -11.22
C THR A 32 10.07 14.56 -11.83
N SER A 33 9.15 13.61 -12.07
CA SER A 33 7.85 13.90 -12.68
C SER A 33 6.77 14.35 -11.66
N ARG A 34 7.02 14.23 -10.34
CA ARG A 34 6.02 14.44 -9.27
C ARG A 34 4.69 13.71 -9.48
N LYS A 35 4.74 12.59 -10.22
CA LYS A 35 3.57 11.77 -10.53
C LYS A 35 3.47 10.65 -9.50
N LEU A 36 2.24 10.27 -9.19
CA LEU A 36 2.00 9.06 -8.43
C LEU A 36 2.48 7.84 -9.22
N PRO A 37 2.93 6.77 -8.56
CA PRO A 37 3.20 5.50 -9.21
C PRO A 37 1.89 4.86 -9.70
N SER A 38 1.94 4.14 -10.81
CA SER A 38 0.80 3.48 -11.47
C SER A 38 0.48 2.14 -10.84
N SER A 39 1.51 1.51 -10.30
CA SER A 39 1.44 0.30 -9.51
C SER A 39 2.47 0.39 -8.39
N LEU A 40 2.25 -0.40 -7.33
CA LEU A 40 3.21 -0.52 -6.25
C LEU A 40 4.54 -1.14 -6.69
N ASP A 41 4.54 -1.91 -7.79
CA ASP A 41 5.76 -2.42 -8.41
C ASP A 41 6.72 -1.31 -8.88
N GLU A 42 6.22 -0.11 -9.20
CA GLU A 42 7.11 1.02 -9.54
C GLU A 42 7.96 1.47 -8.36
N LEU A 43 7.51 1.26 -7.12
CA LEU A 43 8.32 1.55 -5.93
C LEU A 43 9.52 0.61 -5.82
N ALA A 44 9.47 -0.58 -6.43
CA ALA A 44 10.59 -1.49 -6.50
C ALA A 44 11.66 -1.05 -7.52
N THR A 45 11.44 0.06 -8.24
CA THR A 45 12.45 0.62 -9.13
C THR A 45 13.38 1.59 -8.38
N PRO A 46 14.67 1.66 -8.74
CA PRO A 46 15.61 2.60 -8.14
C PRO A 46 15.29 4.04 -8.56
N LEU A 47 15.16 4.95 -7.58
CA LEU A 47 14.90 6.38 -7.83
C LEU A 47 16.13 7.15 -8.32
N SER A 48 17.34 6.72 -7.93
CA SER A 48 18.58 7.41 -8.28
C SER A 48 19.30 6.69 -9.42
N LYS A 49 19.73 7.47 -10.41
CA LYS A 49 20.43 6.96 -11.59
C LYS A 49 21.81 6.44 -11.17
N GLY A 50 21.94 5.11 -11.03
CA GLY A 50 23.17 4.43 -10.60
C GLY A 50 23.04 3.61 -9.31
N SER A 51 21.86 3.57 -8.68
CA SER A 51 21.56 2.63 -7.61
C SER A 51 20.92 1.37 -8.19
N ASP A 52 21.40 0.19 -7.79
CA ASP A 52 20.76 -1.10 -8.12
C ASP A 52 19.67 -1.46 -7.10
N GLU A 53 19.63 -0.75 -5.97
CA GLU A 53 18.70 -1.03 -4.88
C GLU A 53 17.30 -0.48 -5.16
N PRO A 54 16.24 -1.29 -4.93
CA PRO A 54 14.86 -0.83 -5.06
C PRO A 54 14.58 0.28 -4.04
N PHE A 55 13.83 1.31 -4.44
CA PHE A 55 13.47 2.39 -3.52
C PHE A 55 12.67 1.86 -2.31
N TYR A 56 11.66 1.04 -2.58
CA TYR A 56 10.89 0.35 -1.56
C TYR A 56 10.33 -0.96 -2.09
N LYS A 57 10.58 -2.04 -1.36
CA LYS A 57 10.01 -3.35 -1.69
C LYS A 57 8.71 -3.54 -0.91
N VAL A 58 7.61 -3.54 -1.64
CA VAL A 58 6.29 -3.85 -1.08
C VAL A 58 6.21 -5.35 -0.83
N GLU A 59 6.09 -5.74 0.44
CA GLU A 59 5.84 -7.12 0.83
C GLU A 59 4.35 -7.46 0.70
N ALA A 60 4.03 -8.75 0.65
CA ALA A 60 2.64 -9.20 0.74
C ALA A 60 2.07 -8.88 2.12
N ASP A 61 0.74 -8.79 2.18
CA ASP A 61 0.03 -8.65 3.43
C ASP A 61 0.17 -9.93 4.30
N PRO A 62 -0.28 -9.90 5.58
CA PRO A 62 -0.18 -11.05 6.48
C PRO A 62 -0.92 -12.31 6.02
N TRP A 63 -1.76 -12.21 4.99
CA TRP A 63 -2.52 -13.30 4.38
C TRP A 63 -1.94 -13.74 3.03
N GLY A 64 -0.87 -13.10 2.56
CA GLY A 64 -0.17 -13.41 1.32
C GLY A 64 -0.71 -12.68 0.09
N ASN A 65 -1.68 -11.78 0.26
CA ASN A 65 -2.23 -10.97 -0.82
C ASN A 65 -1.32 -9.77 -1.11
N LYS A 66 -1.36 -9.28 -2.35
CA LYS A 66 -0.61 -8.09 -2.73
C LYS A 66 -1.41 -6.84 -2.40
N TYR A 67 -0.73 -5.82 -1.90
CA TYR A 67 -1.31 -4.48 -1.83
C TYR A 67 -1.47 -3.89 -3.22
N TRP A 68 -2.43 -2.99 -3.38
CA TRP A 68 -2.63 -2.23 -4.61
C TRP A 68 -2.91 -0.76 -4.31
N ILE A 69 -2.66 0.09 -5.32
CA ILE A 69 -2.84 1.53 -5.22
C ILE A 69 -4.05 1.95 -6.03
N GLU A 70 -4.98 2.64 -5.39
CA GLU A 70 -6.10 3.31 -6.02
C GLU A 70 -5.78 4.79 -6.18
N ARG A 71 -5.73 5.29 -7.40
CA ARG A 71 -5.59 6.73 -7.66
C ARG A 71 -6.97 7.37 -7.72
N ILE A 72 -7.26 8.25 -6.77
CA ILE A 72 -8.51 9.03 -6.74
C ILE A 72 -8.37 10.28 -7.60
N ASP A 73 -7.19 10.91 -7.56
CA ASP A 73 -6.85 12.11 -8.31
C ASP A 73 -5.34 12.10 -8.65
N ASN A 74 -4.86 13.10 -9.39
CA ASN A 74 -3.42 13.33 -9.59
C ASN A 74 -2.63 13.47 -8.28
N THR A 75 -3.30 13.89 -7.20
CA THR A 75 -2.64 14.13 -5.91
C THR A 75 -3.07 13.19 -4.81
N LYS A 76 -4.29 12.64 -4.88
CA LYS A 76 -4.91 11.79 -3.87
C LYS A 76 -4.91 10.33 -4.31
N PHE A 77 -4.55 9.44 -3.41
CA PHE A 77 -4.53 8.01 -3.64
C PHE A 77 -4.82 7.27 -2.34
N ARG A 78 -5.12 5.98 -2.46
CA ARG A 78 -5.29 5.04 -1.37
C ARG A 78 -4.48 3.78 -1.63
N ILE A 79 -4.05 3.15 -0.54
CA ILE A 79 -3.46 1.82 -0.55
C ILE A 79 -4.48 0.86 0.00
N TRP A 80 -4.66 -0.26 -0.69
CA TRP A 80 -5.64 -1.27 -0.39
C TRP A 80 -4.97 -2.62 -0.13
N SER A 81 -5.55 -3.38 0.79
CA SER A 81 -5.22 -4.79 1.10
C SER A 81 -6.52 -5.58 1.04
N ASN A 82 -6.49 -6.75 0.38
CA ASN A 82 -7.64 -7.64 0.24
C ASN A 82 -8.03 -8.37 1.55
N GLY A 83 -7.48 -7.95 2.69
CA GLY A 83 -7.76 -8.55 3.99
C GLY A 83 -7.54 -10.06 4.06
N ALA A 84 -8.24 -10.69 5.01
CA ALA A 84 -8.14 -12.12 5.27
C ALA A 84 -8.87 -12.99 4.24
N ASP A 85 -9.89 -12.44 3.57
CA ASP A 85 -10.69 -13.18 2.59
C ASP A 85 -10.04 -13.21 1.20
N GLY A 86 -9.09 -12.29 0.95
CA GLY A 86 -8.37 -12.18 -0.31
C GLY A 86 -9.24 -11.67 -1.47
N ALA A 87 -10.50 -11.31 -1.21
CA ALA A 87 -11.43 -10.85 -2.22
C ALA A 87 -11.52 -9.32 -2.21
N GLU A 88 -11.24 -8.71 -3.36
CA GLU A 88 -11.41 -7.28 -3.55
C GLU A 88 -12.91 -6.90 -3.49
N GLY A 89 -13.21 -5.82 -2.78
CA GLY A 89 -14.55 -5.29 -2.55
C GLY A 89 -15.28 -5.89 -1.35
N SER A 90 -14.58 -6.59 -0.45
CA SER A 90 -15.18 -7.22 0.73
C SER A 90 -15.21 -6.28 1.95
N GLU A 91 -15.96 -6.66 2.99
CA GLU A 91 -16.01 -5.91 4.25
C GLU A 91 -14.67 -5.94 5.02
N ASP A 92 -13.78 -6.86 4.66
CA ASP A 92 -12.46 -7.07 5.27
C ASP A 92 -11.34 -6.28 4.57
N ASP A 93 -11.66 -5.58 3.48
CA ASP A 93 -10.69 -4.74 2.77
C ASP A 93 -10.19 -3.60 3.64
N LEU A 94 -8.87 -3.46 3.68
CA LEU A 94 -8.20 -2.43 4.46
C LEU A 94 -7.66 -1.36 3.52
N CYS A 95 -8.22 -0.14 3.62
CA CYS A 95 -7.74 1.01 2.87
C CYS A 95 -7.05 2.05 3.77
N TYR A 96 -5.99 2.67 3.26
CA TYR A 96 -5.35 3.84 3.87
C TYR A 96 -5.08 4.95 2.84
N PRO A 97 -5.42 6.22 3.12
CA PRO A 97 -6.20 6.69 4.27
C PRO A 97 -7.62 6.07 4.27
N PRO A 98 -8.22 5.85 5.46
CA PRO A 98 -9.55 5.27 5.56
C PRO A 98 -10.55 6.12 4.78
N MET A 99 -11.59 5.48 4.23
CA MET A 99 -12.69 6.24 3.63
C MET A 99 -13.28 7.14 4.70
N GLU A 100 -13.13 8.46 4.55
CA GLU A 100 -13.84 9.40 5.42
C GLU A 100 -15.32 9.16 5.22
N GLY A 101 -15.95 8.52 6.22
CA GLY A 101 -17.39 8.39 6.30
C GLY A 101 -17.98 9.80 6.33
N ASN A 102 -18.79 10.10 5.33
CA ASN A 102 -19.63 11.30 5.31
C ASN A 102 -20.83 11.06 6.24
#